data_AF-A0A6C0AX35-F1
#
_entry.id   AF-A0A6C0AX35-F1
#
_cell.length_a   1.000
_cell.length_b   1.000
_cell.length_c   1.000
_cell.angle_alpha   90.00
_cell.angle_beta   90.00
_cell.angle_gamma   90.00
#
_symmetry.space_group_name_H-M   'P 1'
#
loop_
_entity.id
_entity.type
_entity.pdbx_description
1 polymer ?
#
loop_
_entity_poly.entity_id
_entity_poly.type
_entity_poly.pdbx_seq_one_letter_code
_entity_poly.pdbx_strand_id
1 'polypeptide(L)'
;MSFTRCYDDKDRINICQDRDVDICKYILNVPGNGNRPSFINDPQIRLQKFGANISSNIVDINSNLKGIDRQLDRDCINNVDKLSTGLYLRNIFPEIGSSVTEQPRAMLPAWQLRDLEQNNFNYLHSDPQKHTEILFANNISSRILEKDNFKQQYPCL
;
A
#
# COMPACT_ATOMS: atom_id res chain seq x y z
N MET A 1 -28.80 27.25 -23.18
CA MET A 1 -27.81 26.15 -23.06
C MET A 1 -27.07 26.06 -24.38
N SER A 2 -25.74 26.12 -24.36
CA SER A 2 -24.92 26.07 -25.58
C SER A 2 -25.05 24.68 -26.20
N PHE A 3 -25.64 24.59 -27.39
CA PHE A 3 -25.61 23.38 -28.21
C PHE A 3 -24.15 23.02 -28.47
N THR A 4 -23.66 21.94 -27.87
CA THR A 4 -22.32 21.43 -28.12
C THR A 4 -22.31 20.90 -29.55
N ARG A 5 -21.54 21.52 -30.45
CA ARG A 5 -21.34 21.15 -31.88
C ARG A 5 -20.77 19.73 -32.10
N CYS A 6 -20.86 18.84 -31.13
CA CYS A 6 -20.32 17.49 -31.14
C CYS A 6 -20.95 16.60 -32.21
N TYR A 7 -22.00 17.06 -32.90
CA TYR A 7 -22.69 16.33 -33.97
C TYR A 7 -22.58 16.98 -35.36
N ASP A 8 -22.11 18.24 -35.45
CA ASP A 8 -22.15 19.02 -36.69
C ASP A 8 -20.77 19.20 -37.34
N ASP A 9 -19.72 19.31 -36.52
CA ASP A 9 -18.35 19.56 -36.98
C ASP A 9 -17.52 18.27 -36.90
N LYS A 10 -16.94 17.86 -38.03
CA LYS A 10 -16.24 16.57 -38.17
C LYS A 10 -15.10 16.41 -37.17
N ASP A 11 -14.34 17.47 -36.92
CA ASP A 11 -13.23 17.43 -35.96
C ASP A 11 -13.74 17.28 -34.52
N ARG A 12 -14.89 17.88 -34.19
CA ARG A 12 -15.51 17.76 -32.88
C ARG A 12 -16.15 16.39 -32.65
N ILE A 13 -16.77 15.82 -33.68
CA ILE A 13 -17.29 14.43 -33.65
C ILE A 13 -16.14 13.46 -33.32
N ASN A 14 -15.01 13.59 -34.01
CA ASN A 14 -13.84 12.74 -33.79
C ASN A 14 -13.31 12.85 -32.36
N ILE A 15 -13.17 14.07 -31.81
CA ILE A 15 -12.69 14.28 -30.43
C ILE A 15 -13.64 13.66 -29.40
N CYS A 16 -14.95 13.74 -29.62
CA CYS A 16 -15.94 13.10 -28.74
C CYS A 16 -15.86 11.58 -28.82
N GLN A 17 -15.77 11.03 -30.04
CA GLN A 17 -15.64 9.60 -30.24
C GLN A 17 -14.33 9.05 -29.65
N ASP A 18 -13.22 9.78 -29.79
CA ASP A 18 -11.96 9.41 -29.15
C ASP A 18 -12.08 9.43 -27.62
N ARG A 19 -12.71 10.45 -27.02
CA ARG A 19 -12.93 10.48 -25.56
C ARG A 19 -13.71 9.26 -25.06
N ASP A 20 -14.74 8.85 -25.79
CA ASP A 20 -15.56 7.69 -25.41
C ASP A 20 -14.79 6.36 -25.59
N VAL A 21 -14.01 6.25 -26.66
CA VAL A 21 -13.28 5.02 -27.01
C VAL A 21 -11.96 4.89 -26.23
N ASP A 22 -11.34 6.00 -25.80
CA ASP A 22 -10.02 6.02 -25.17
C ASP A 22 -9.98 5.24 -23.86
N ILE A 23 -11.07 5.21 -23.10
CA ILE A 23 -11.18 4.38 -21.88
C ILE A 23 -11.09 2.89 -22.25
N CYS A 24 -11.80 2.46 -23.29
CA CYS A 24 -11.78 1.09 -23.77
C CYS A 24 -10.43 0.72 -24.40
N LYS A 25 -9.85 1.62 -25.22
CA LYS A 25 -8.49 1.46 -25.77
C LYS A 25 -7.48 1.31 -24.64
N TYR A 26 -7.57 2.11 -23.58
CA TYR A 26 -6.68 2.00 -22.43
C TYR A 26 -6.79 0.61 -21.79
N ILE A 27 -8.00 0.13 -21.49
CA ILE A 27 -8.19 -1.20 -20.88
C ILE A 27 -7.59 -2.32 -21.74
N LEU A 28 -7.73 -2.23 -23.07
CA LEU A 28 -7.24 -3.25 -24.00
C LEU A 28 -5.74 -3.14 -24.31
N ASN A 29 -5.21 -1.92 -24.40
CA ASN A 29 -3.84 -1.65 -24.84
C ASN A 29 -2.87 -1.48 -23.67
N VAL A 30 -3.33 -1.46 -22.41
CA VAL A 30 -2.43 -1.42 -21.26
C VAL A 30 -1.53 -2.66 -21.33
N PRO A 31 -0.21 -2.49 -21.53
CA PRO A 31 0.69 -3.63 -21.57
C PRO A 31 0.62 -4.36 -20.24
N GLY A 32 0.33 -5.65 -20.29
CA GLY A 32 0.38 -6.51 -19.11
C GLY A 32 1.82 -6.75 -18.66
N ASN A 33 1.99 -7.40 -17.51
CA ASN A 33 3.30 -7.71 -16.92
C ASN A 33 4.08 -8.82 -17.68
N GLY A 34 3.74 -9.08 -18.94
CA GLY A 34 4.26 -10.18 -19.75
C GLY A 34 3.64 -11.54 -19.43
N ASN A 35 4.13 -12.58 -20.12
CA ASN A 35 3.58 -13.94 -20.02
C ASN A 35 4.01 -14.68 -18.73
N ARG A 36 5.16 -14.30 -18.15
CA ARG A 36 5.73 -14.92 -16.95
C ARG A 36 6.29 -13.85 -16.01
N PRO A 37 5.43 -13.02 -15.37
CA PRO A 37 5.89 -12.04 -14.41
C PRO A 37 6.53 -12.72 -13.20
N SER A 38 7.57 -12.10 -12.62
CA SER A 38 8.12 -12.57 -11.36
C SER A 38 7.19 -12.24 -10.19
N PHE A 39 6.93 -13.23 -9.35
CA PHE A 39 6.19 -13.05 -8.11
C PHE A 39 7.13 -12.49 -7.05
N ILE A 40 6.80 -11.33 -6.49
CA ILE A 40 7.58 -10.69 -5.43
C ILE A 40 7.05 -11.18 -4.09
N ASN A 41 7.87 -11.91 -3.33
CA ASN A 41 7.48 -12.47 -2.05
C ASN A 41 7.70 -11.48 -0.87
N ASP A 42 7.29 -10.21 -1.06
CA ASP A 42 7.35 -9.16 -0.03
C ASP A 42 5.93 -8.81 0.43
N PRO A 43 5.59 -8.99 1.72
CA PRO A 43 4.23 -8.73 2.22
C PRO A 43 3.79 -7.26 2.11
N GLN A 44 4.72 -6.31 1.95
CA GLN A 44 4.40 -4.89 1.77
C GLN A 44 3.94 -4.56 0.35
N ILE A 45 4.31 -5.40 -0.62
CA ILE A 45 3.94 -5.21 -2.03
C ILE A 45 2.63 -5.95 -2.28
N ARG A 46 1.55 -5.18 -2.42
CA ARG A 46 0.22 -5.73 -2.76
C ARG A 46 0.08 -5.92 -4.26
N LEU A 47 -0.35 -7.11 -4.66
CA LEU A 47 -0.75 -7.41 -6.03
C LEU A 47 -2.04 -6.64 -6.37
N GLN A 48 -2.02 -5.85 -7.45
CA GLN A 48 -3.18 -5.06 -7.90
C GLN A 48 -3.99 -5.72 -9.02
N LYS A 49 -3.36 -6.56 -9.85
CA LYS A 49 -3.97 -7.19 -11.02
C LYS A 49 -3.81 -8.71 -10.96
N PHE A 50 -2.97 -9.26 -11.84
CA PHE A 50 -2.70 -10.68 -11.93
C PHE A 50 -1.60 -11.10 -10.94
N GLY A 51 -1.89 -12.13 -10.14
CA GLY A 51 -1.02 -12.63 -9.08
C GLY A 51 -0.41 -14.00 -9.36
N ALA A 52 -0.14 -14.34 -10.63
CA ALA A 52 0.49 -15.61 -10.99
C ALA A 52 -0.29 -16.87 -10.54
N ASN A 53 -1.60 -16.75 -10.32
CA ASN A 53 -2.45 -17.82 -9.75
C ASN A 53 -3.33 -18.55 -10.78
N ILE A 54 -3.31 -18.13 -12.05
CA ILE A 54 -4.08 -18.77 -13.12
C ILE A 54 -3.36 -20.04 -13.56
N SER A 55 -4.07 -21.17 -13.52
CA SER A 55 -3.63 -22.46 -14.08
C SER A 55 -3.78 -22.49 -15.60
N SER A 56 -3.03 -23.38 -16.26
CA SER A 56 -3.16 -23.58 -17.71
C SER A 56 -4.54 -24.13 -18.10
N ASN A 57 -5.18 -24.88 -17.21
CA ASN A 57 -6.46 -25.52 -17.45
C ASN A 57 -7.61 -24.92 -16.61
N ILE A 58 -7.83 -23.61 -16.74
CA ILE A 58 -8.87 -22.93 -15.94
C ILE A 58 -10.30 -23.30 -16.35
N VAL A 59 -10.52 -23.65 -17.63
CA VAL A 59 -11.86 -24.00 -18.14
C VAL A 59 -12.31 -25.34 -17.59
N ASP A 60 -11.45 -26.35 -17.60
CA ASP A 60 -11.85 -27.68 -17.09
C ASP A 60 -11.99 -27.66 -15.58
N ILE A 61 -11.13 -26.91 -14.86
CA ILE A 61 -11.30 -26.69 -13.41
C ILE A 61 -12.65 -26.03 -13.11
N ASN A 62 -13.02 -24.98 -13.85
CA ASN A 62 -14.33 -24.34 -13.65
C ASN A 62 -15.49 -25.28 -13.96
N SER A 63 -15.34 -26.11 -14.99
CA SER A 63 -16.38 -27.07 -15.39
C SER A 63 -16.55 -28.16 -14.34
N ASN A 64 -15.45 -28.65 -13.79
CA ASN A 64 -15.44 -29.60 -12.68
C ASN A 64 -16.01 -29.01 -11.38
N LEU A 65 -15.58 -27.80 -10.99
CA LEU A 65 -16.13 -27.14 -9.79
C LEU A 65 -17.64 -26.86 -9.90
N LYS A 66 -18.13 -26.60 -11.11
CA LYS A 66 -19.56 -26.49 -11.40
C LYS A 66 -20.27 -27.84 -11.46
N GLY A 67 -19.54 -28.94 -11.45
CA GLY A 67 -20.06 -30.29 -11.57
C GLY A 67 -20.70 -30.55 -12.93
N ILE A 68 -20.23 -29.89 -13.99
CA ILE A 68 -20.67 -30.11 -15.38
C ILE A 68 -20.10 -31.41 -15.92
N ASP A 69 -18.93 -31.80 -15.41
CA ASP A 69 -18.21 -33.04 -15.75
C ASP A 69 -18.86 -34.30 -15.20
N ARG A 70 -19.72 -34.19 -14.18
CA ARG A 70 -20.48 -35.31 -13.60
C ARG A 70 -21.89 -35.40 -14.15
N GLN A 71 -22.31 -36.63 -14.42
CA GLN A 71 -23.70 -36.92 -14.75
C GLN A 71 -24.53 -36.94 -13.47
N LEU A 72 -25.70 -36.29 -13.48
CA LEU A 72 -26.64 -36.33 -12.36
C LEU A 72 -27.25 -37.73 -12.27
N ASP A 73 -27.09 -38.37 -11.10
CA ASP A 73 -27.67 -39.67 -10.79
C ASP A 73 -28.67 -39.54 -9.63
N ARG A 74 -29.63 -40.47 -9.52
CA ARG A 74 -30.64 -40.51 -8.44
C ARG A 74 -30.21 -41.40 -7.29
N ASP A 75 -29.25 -42.27 -7.51
CA ASP A 75 -28.83 -43.28 -6.55
C ASP A 75 -27.75 -42.75 -5.61
N CYS A 76 -27.87 -43.08 -4.33
CA CYS A 76 -26.93 -42.71 -3.27
C CYS A 76 -25.81 -43.74 -3.05
N ILE A 77 -25.69 -44.72 -3.94
CA ILE A 77 -24.77 -45.86 -3.77
C ILE A 77 -23.51 -45.63 -4.59
N ASN A 78 -22.42 -45.28 -3.91
CA ASN A 78 -21.01 -45.51 -4.24
C ASN A 78 -20.57 -45.43 -5.72
N ASN A 79 -21.21 -44.62 -6.55
CA ASN A 79 -20.50 -43.98 -7.63
C ASN A 79 -19.61 -42.96 -6.95
N VAL A 80 -18.45 -43.45 -6.48
CA VAL A 80 -17.32 -42.59 -6.16
C VAL A 80 -17.12 -41.82 -7.44
N ASP A 81 -17.66 -40.59 -7.49
CA ASP A 81 -17.31 -39.58 -8.47
C ASP A 81 -15.80 -39.78 -8.62
N LYS A 82 -15.35 -40.31 -9.77
CA LYS A 82 -13.94 -40.43 -10.05
C LYS A 82 -13.50 -38.98 -10.11
N LEU A 83 -13.23 -38.39 -8.95
CA LEU A 83 -12.73 -37.06 -8.75
C LEU A 83 -11.60 -37.00 -9.75
N SER A 84 -11.81 -36.25 -10.84
CA SER A 84 -10.92 -36.31 -11.99
C SER A 84 -9.54 -35.96 -11.43
N THR A 85 -8.73 -36.99 -11.24
CA THR A 85 -7.61 -36.90 -10.33
C THR A 85 -6.55 -36.20 -11.15
N GLY A 86 -6.33 -34.92 -10.88
CA GLY A 86 -5.24 -34.14 -11.48
C GLY A 86 -5.58 -33.24 -12.68
N LEU A 87 -6.65 -32.45 -12.65
CA LEU A 87 -6.83 -31.36 -13.64
C LEU A 87 -6.08 -30.06 -13.30
N TYR A 88 -5.58 -29.91 -12.07
CA TYR A 88 -4.85 -28.71 -11.68
C TYR A 88 -3.36 -28.81 -12.03
N LEU A 89 -2.99 -28.16 -13.13
CA LEU A 89 -1.61 -27.88 -13.47
C LEU A 89 -1.26 -26.46 -12.98
N ARG A 90 -0.46 -26.39 -11.90
CA ARG A 90 0.06 -25.13 -11.40
C ARG A 90 1.09 -24.57 -12.36
N ASN A 91 0.88 -23.35 -12.82
CA ASN A 91 1.91 -22.61 -13.53
C ASN A 91 2.97 -22.14 -12.53
N ILE A 92 4.24 -22.44 -12.81
CA ILE A 92 5.38 -22.00 -12.00
C ILE A 92 5.90 -20.69 -12.58
N PHE A 93 5.87 -19.66 -11.73
CA PHE A 93 6.40 -18.33 -12.00
C PHE A 93 7.70 -18.12 -11.22
N PRO A 94 8.65 -17.32 -11.75
CA PRO A 94 9.88 -17.03 -11.03
C PRO A 94 9.56 -16.22 -9.78
N GLU A 95 10.17 -16.56 -8.64
CA GLU A 95 10.01 -15.82 -7.40
C GLU A 95 11.20 -14.90 -7.15
N ILE A 96 10.94 -13.63 -6.83
CA ILE A 96 11.92 -12.74 -6.21
C ILE A 96 11.78 -12.92 -4.69
N GLY A 97 12.79 -13.52 -4.07
CA GLY A 97 12.85 -13.75 -2.62
C GLY A 97 13.43 -12.60 -1.81
N SER A 98 13.96 -11.55 -2.47
CA SER A 98 14.47 -10.36 -1.78
C SER A 98 13.30 -9.46 -1.38
N SER A 99 13.17 -9.16 -0.09
CA SER A 99 12.34 -8.05 0.38
C SER A 99 12.92 -6.74 -0.18
N VAL A 100 12.11 -5.97 -0.89
CA VAL A 100 12.51 -4.65 -1.38
C VAL A 100 12.46 -3.65 -0.22
N THR A 101 11.59 -3.92 0.75
CA THR A 101 11.35 -3.04 1.90
C THR A 101 11.60 -3.77 3.22
N GLU A 102 12.67 -3.38 3.92
CA GLU A 102 12.95 -3.86 5.27
C GLU A 102 12.12 -3.06 6.29
N GLN A 103 11.48 -3.77 7.23
CA GLN A 103 10.76 -3.15 8.34
C GLN A 103 11.27 -3.72 9.66
N PRO A 104 11.84 -2.88 10.54
CA PRO A 104 12.40 -3.35 11.81
C PRO A 104 11.33 -4.03 12.67
N ARG A 105 10.07 -3.59 12.59
CA ARG A 105 8.95 -4.21 13.32
C ARG A 105 8.63 -5.63 12.86
N ALA A 106 8.89 -5.96 11.59
CA ALA A 106 8.64 -7.29 11.02
C ALA A 106 9.85 -8.21 11.15
N MET A 107 11.06 -7.68 10.98
CA MET A 107 12.31 -8.45 11.05
C MET A 107 12.80 -8.67 12.49
N LEU A 108 12.64 -7.67 13.35
CA LEU A 108 13.17 -7.68 14.71
C LEU A 108 12.22 -6.93 15.66
N PRO A 109 11.04 -7.52 15.98
CA PRO A 109 10.04 -6.85 16.78
C PRO A 109 10.58 -6.43 18.14
N ALA A 110 10.06 -5.32 18.68
CA ALA A 110 10.61 -4.65 19.86
C ALA A 110 10.77 -5.56 21.10
N TRP A 111 10.01 -6.64 21.23
CA TRP A 111 10.17 -7.61 22.31
C TRP A 111 11.48 -8.41 22.23
N GLN A 112 11.96 -8.75 21.02
CA GLN A 112 13.26 -9.41 20.83
C GLN A 112 14.44 -8.50 21.21
N LEU A 113 14.27 -7.19 21.06
CA LEU A 113 15.26 -6.19 21.47
C LEU A 113 15.24 -5.89 22.96
N ARG A 114 14.09 -6.08 23.62
CA ARG A 114 13.93 -5.83 25.07
C ARG A 114 14.54 -6.91 25.93
N ASP A 115 14.63 -8.15 25.44
CA ASP A 115 15.24 -9.26 26.17
C ASP A 115 16.77 -9.11 26.29
N LEU A 116 17.40 -8.30 25.42
CA LEU A 116 18.82 -7.99 25.53
C LEU A 116 19.03 -6.81 26.47
N GLU A 117 19.69 -7.06 27.60
CA GLU A 117 20.09 -5.98 28.51
C GLU A 117 20.99 -4.99 27.75
N GLN A 118 20.52 -3.75 27.60
CA GLN A 118 21.37 -2.67 27.10
C GLN A 118 22.33 -2.26 28.21
N ASN A 119 23.57 -2.75 28.16
CA ASN A 119 24.64 -2.36 29.07
C ASN A 119 25.11 -0.92 28.76
N ASN A 120 24.26 0.06 29.04
CA ASN A 120 24.56 1.48 28.96
C ASN A 120 24.44 2.10 30.36
N PHE A 121 25.24 1.60 31.30
CA PHE A 121 25.37 2.17 32.64
C PHE A 121 26.25 3.44 32.67
N ASN A 122 26.50 4.07 31.52
CA ASN A 122 27.17 5.36 31.51
C ASN A 122 26.30 6.36 32.26
N TYR A 123 26.82 6.88 33.36
CA TYR A 123 26.19 7.98 34.06
C TYR A 123 26.10 9.16 33.09
N LEU A 124 24.93 9.79 33.00
CA LEU A 124 24.81 11.00 32.22
C LEU A 124 25.68 12.08 32.90
N HIS A 125 26.59 12.69 32.15
CA HIS A 125 27.41 13.80 32.64
C HIS A 125 26.56 15.00 33.07
N SER A 126 25.32 15.10 32.58
CA SER A 126 24.35 16.15 32.91
C SER A 126 22.94 15.56 32.98
N ASP A 127 22.21 15.89 34.03
CA ASP A 127 20.81 15.48 34.20
C ASP A 127 19.90 16.14 33.13
N PRO A 128 19.25 15.34 32.26
CA PRO A 128 18.37 15.86 31.21
C PRO A 128 17.08 16.47 31.78
N GLN A 129 16.74 16.20 33.04
CA GLN A 129 15.57 16.75 33.71
C GLN A 129 15.83 18.09 34.42
N LYS A 130 17.07 18.58 34.41
CA LYS A 130 17.48 19.79 35.16
C LYS A 130 16.75 21.09 34.74
N HIS A 131 16.17 21.11 33.55
CA HIS A 131 15.48 22.29 32.98
C HIS A 131 14.06 21.96 32.47
N THR A 132 13.41 20.95 33.03
CA THR A 132 12.04 20.55 32.64
C THR A 132 11.01 21.60 32.98
N GLU A 133 11.24 22.38 34.03
CA GLU A 133 10.33 23.42 34.51
C GLU A 133 10.88 24.82 34.25
N ILE A 134 10.00 25.71 33.80
CA ILE A 134 10.33 27.13 33.65
C ILE A 134 10.34 27.76 35.04
N LEU A 135 11.50 28.24 35.49
CA LEU A 135 11.65 28.93 36.77
C LEU A 135 10.82 30.22 36.80
N PHE A 136 10.35 30.61 37.98
CA PHE A 136 9.55 31.82 38.19
C PHE A 136 10.21 33.10 37.66
N ALA A 137 11.55 33.18 37.68
CA ALA A 137 12.31 34.28 37.10
C ALA A 137 12.05 34.51 35.61
N ASN A 138 11.66 33.47 34.87
CA ASN A 138 11.40 33.54 33.43
C ASN A 138 9.96 33.98 33.12
N ASN A 139 9.08 34.11 34.12
CA ASN A 139 7.70 34.58 33.95
C ASN A 139 7.56 36.11 34.17
N ILE A 140 8.68 36.83 34.21
CA ILE A 140 8.68 38.30 34.34
C ILE A 140 8.50 38.90 32.95
N SER A 141 7.48 39.74 32.76
CA SER A 141 7.26 40.44 31.49
C SER A 141 8.38 41.45 31.23
N SER A 142 9.13 41.27 30.14
CA SER A 142 10.19 42.21 29.73
C SER A 142 9.67 43.64 29.59
N ARG A 143 8.43 43.81 29.13
CA ARG A 143 7.77 45.12 29.01
C ARG A 143 7.55 45.80 30.37
N ILE A 144 7.15 45.05 31.40
CA ILE A 144 6.98 45.61 32.75
C ILE A 144 8.34 46.00 33.31
N LEU A 145 9.35 45.14 33.13
CA LEU A 145 10.71 45.37 33.60
C LEU A 145 11.35 46.61 32.94
N GLU A 146 11.14 46.81 31.63
CA GLU A 146 11.61 48.02 30.93
C GLU A 146 10.89 49.28 31.42
N LYS A 147 9.57 49.21 31.60
CA LYS A 147 8.78 50.33 32.12
C LYS A 147 9.26 50.75 33.52
N ASP A 148 9.45 49.79 34.42
CA ASP A 148 9.83 50.07 35.82
C ASP A 148 11.29 50.56 35.92
N ASN A 149 12.18 50.09 35.02
CA ASN A 149 13.58 50.52 34.99
C ASN A 149 13.83 51.77 34.14
N PHE A 150 12.81 52.31 33.45
CA PHE A 150 12.97 53.48 32.58
C PHE A 150 13.29 54.74 33.40
N LYS A 151 14.46 55.32 33.17
CA LYS A 151 14.85 56.63 33.70
C LYS A 151 14.87 57.63 32.57
N GLN A 152 13.92 58.56 32.59
CA GLN A 152 13.83 59.63 31.59
C GLN A 152 15.03 60.57 31.73
N GLN A 153 15.84 60.67 30.68
CA GLN A 153 16.88 61.69 30.57
C GLN A 153 16.27 62.93 29.94
N TYR A 154 16.32 64.04 30.66
CA TYR A 154 15.96 65.35 30.12
C TYR A 154 17.23 66.01 29.57
N PRO A 155 17.22 66.55 28.34
CA PRO A 155 18.32 67.37 27.89
C PRO A 155 18.42 68.61 28.77
N CYS A 156 19.64 68.94 29.21
CA CYS A 156 19.91 70.17 29.94
C CYS A 156 19.53 71.37 29.07
N LEU A 157 18.83 72.35 29.65
CA LEU A 157 18.54 73.64 29.03
C LEU A 157 19.83 74.44 28.79
#